data_AF-A0A9L0T217-F1
#
_entry.id   AF-A0A9L0T217-F1
#
_cell.length_a   1.000
_cell.length_b   1.000
_cell.length_c   1.000
_cell.angle_alpha   90.00
_cell.angle_beta   90.00
_cell.angle_gamma   90.00
#
_symmetry.space_group_name_H-M   'P 1'
#
loop_
_entity.id
_entity.type
_entity.pdbx_description
1 polymer ?
#
loop_
_entity_poly.entity_id
_entity_poly.type
_entity_poly.pdbx_seq_one_letter_code
_entity_poly.pdbx_strand_id
1 'polypeptide(L)'
;MAGKPRLHYFNARGRMESIRWLLAAAGVEFEEKLIQTPEDLEKLKNDGSLMFQQVPMVEIDGMKMVQSRAILNYIAAKYNLYGKDIKERALIDMYIEGVADLIEMIMYLPMTPRDEKDAKITQIKDRTINRYLPAFEKVLKSHGQDYLVGNKLSRADIHLVELLYYVEEVDPSLLANFPLLKVLPPFLYLCFSSLETSFVLISDTHITLSCVAKSHESTGWVCREEDREENALELDFLLLSSWLTGCLFPASCWCRWRRLRP
;
A
#
# COMPACT_ATOMS: atom_id res chain seq x y z
N MET A 1 -14.80 25.07 0.74
CA MET A 1 -14.69 23.60 0.89
C MET A 1 -13.29 23.21 0.47
N ALA A 2 -12.53 22.50 1.31
CA ALA A 2 -11.22 22.03 0.90
C ALA A 2 -11.39 21.05 -0.28
N GLY A 3 -10.62 21.24 -1.35
CA GLY A 3 -10.65 20.34 -2.52
C GLY A 3 -10.07 18.96 -2.19
N LYS A 4 -10.20 18.02 -3.13
CA LYS A 4 -9.56 16.70 -3.01
C LYS A 4 -8.04 16.86 -2.82
N PRO A 5 -7.38 16.04 -1.98
CA PRO A 5 -5.93 16.05 -1.89
C PRO A 5 -5.30 15.76 -3.26
N ARG A 6 -4.18 16.45 -3.57
CA ARG A 6 -3.47 16.26 -4.86
C ARG A 6 -2.05 15.82 -4.57
N LEU A 7 -1.70 14.62 -5.02
CA LEU A 7 -0.42 13.99 -4.75
C LEU A 7 0.52 14.21 -5.93
N HIS A 8 1.70 14.75 -5.67
CA HIS A 8 2.74 14.97 -6.67
C HIS A 8 3.88 13.98 -6.44
N TYR A 9 4.00 13.03 -7.36
CA TYR A 9 5.03 12.00 -7.33
C TYR A 9 5.25 11.37 -8.70
N PHE A 10 6.27 10.52 -8.82
CA PHE A 10 6.47 9.70 -10.00
C PHE A 10 5.35 8.67 -10.16
N ASN A 11 5.17 8.16 -11.39
CA ASN A 11 4.31 7.00 -11.66
C ASN A 11 4.96 5.70 -11.13
N ALA A 12 5.07 5.61 -9.81
CA ALA A 12 5.67 4.52 -9.07
C ALA A 12 5.10 4.49 -7.65
N ARG A 13 5.27 3.35 -6.96
CA ARG A 13 4.95 3.21 -5.53
C ARG A 13 5.80 4.18 -4.69
N GLY A 14 7.07 3.84 -4.50
CA GLY A 14 8.04 4.65 -3.77
C GLY A 14 7.53 5.12 -2.41
N ARG A 15 7.91 6.33 -1.99
CA ARG A 15 7.48 6.94 -0.72
C ARG A 15 6.05 7.48 -0.73
N MET A 16 5.40 7.50 -1.90
CA MET A 16 4.00 7.96 -2.02
C MET A 16 3.00 6.84 -1.72
N GLU A 17 3.43 5.58 -1.84
CA GLU A 17 2.54 4.42 -1.66
C GLU A 17 1.89 4.39 -0.28
N SER A 18 2.67 4.52 0.78
CA SER A 18 2.14 4.61 2.15
C SER A 18 1.14 5.75 2.35
N ILE A 19 1.24 6.84 1.57
CA ILE A 19 0.28 7.97 1.60
C ILE A 19 -1.02 7.59 0.90
N ARG A 20 -0.94 6.92 -0.27
CA ARG A 20 -2.10 6.37 -0.98
C ARG A 20 -2.86 5.39 -0.08
N TRP A 21 -2.15 4.46 0.56
CA TRP A 21 -2.72 3.52 1.53
C TRP A 21 -3.46 4.21 2.66
N LEU A 22 -2.87 5.25 3.26
CA LEU A 22 -3.50 5.92 4.39
C LEU A 22 -4.75 6.72 3.99
N LEU A 23 -4.73 7.39 2.83
CA LEU A 23 -5.89 8.13 2.32
C LEU A 23 -7.03 7.20 1.92
N ALA A 24 -6.72 6.10 1.24
CA ALA A 24 -7.70 5.09 0.84
C ALA A 24 -8.36 4.43 2.06
N ALA A 25 -7.58 4.04 3.08
CA ALA A 25 -8.12 3.49 4.32
C ALA A 25 -8.98 4.51 5.10
N ALA A 26 -8.72 5.80 4.93
CA ALA A 26 -9.56 6.89 5.46
C ALA A 26 -10.82 7.17 4.61
N GLY A 27 -11.01 6.47 3.48
CA GLY A 27 -12.14 6.69 2.57
C GLY A 27 -12.06 8.04 1.82
N VAL A 28 -10.84 8.55 1.62
CA VAL A 28 -10.60 9.86 1.00
C VAL A 28 -10.21 9.67 -0.45
N GLU A 29 -11.04 10.15 -1.37
CA GLU A 29 -10.68 10.27 -2.77
C GLU A 29 -9.61 11.35 -2.96
N PHE A 30 -8.66 11.08 -3.85
CA PHE A 30 -7.55 11.97 -4.15
C PHE A 30 -7.24 12.01 -5.65
N GLU A 31 -6.51 13.04 -6.07
CA GLU A 31 -6.02 13.19 -7.44
C GLU A 31 -4.50 13.00 -7.47
N GLU A 32 -3.98 12.35 -8.51
CA GLU A 32 -2.54 12.23 -8.73
C GLU A 32 -2.08 13.16 -9.86
N LYS A 33 -1.08 13.99 -9.57
CA LYS A 33 -0.30 14.72 -10.57
C LYS A 33 1.04 14.04 -10.74
N LEU A 34 1.12 13.20 -11.76
CA LEU A 34 2.32 12.43 -12.02
C LEU A 34 3.44 13.33 -12.55
N ILE A 35 4.63 13.17 -11.99
CA ILE A 35 5.87 13.76 -12.49
C ILE A 35 6.40 12.81 -13.57
N GLN A 36 6.24 13.21 -14.82
CA GLN A 36 6.61 12.38 -15.98
C GLN A 36 7.99 12.75 -16.53
N THR A 37 8.36 14.02 -16.44
CA THR A 37 9.60 14.56 -17.01
C THR A 37 10.46 15.25 -15.95
N PRO A 38 11.80 15.34 -16.15
CA PRO A 38 12.66 16.16 -15.31
C PRO A 38 12.18 17.62 -15.21
N GLU A 39 11.65 18.18 -16.30
CA GLU A 39 11.14 19.55 -16.37
C GLU A 39 9.93 19.76 -15.44
N ASP A 40 9.10 18.75 -15.22
CA ASP A 40 7.98 18.84 -14.28
C ASP A 40 8.47 18.94 -12.83
N LEU A 41 9.50 18.17 -12.48
CA LEU A 41 10.14 18.28 -11.18
C LEU A 41 10.84 19.64 -11.01
N GLU A 42 11.51 20.14 -12.05
CA GLU A 42 12.12 21.47 -12.03
C GLU A 42 11.10 22.58 -11.84
N LYS A 43 9.92 22.51 -12.49
CA LYS A 43 8.83 23.46 -12.25
C LYS A 43 8.41 23.51 -10.78
N LEU A 44 8.25 22.34 -10.14
CA LEU A 44 7.89 22.24 -8.71
C LEU A 44 9.00 22.76 -7.78
N LYS A 45 10.26 22.65 -8.18
CA LYS A 45 11.39 23.24 -7.45
C LYS A 45 11.40 24.76 -7.61
N ASN A 46 11.22 25.25 -8.82
CA ASN A 46 11.32 26.67 -9.18
C ASN A 46 10.13 27.50 -8.70
N ASP A 47 8.94 26.91 -8.60
CA ASP A 47 7.73 27.59 -8.09
C ASP A 47 7.69 27.68 -6.54
N GLY A 48 8.71 27.17 -5.85
CA GLY A 48 8.83 27.19 -4.39
C GLY A 48 7.91 26.19 -3.67
N SER A 49 7.23 25.29 -4.38
CA SER A 49 6.34 24.28 -3.77
C SER A 49 7.09 23.26 -2.92
N LEU A 50 8.34 22.96 -3.28
CA LEU A 50 9.17 21.96 -2.61
C LEU A 50 10.14 22.64 -1.63
N MET A 51 9.73 22.80 -0.37
CA MET A 51 10.56 23.44 0.67
C MET A 51 11.99 22.88 0.75
N PHE A 52 12.15 21.57 0.56
CA PHE A 52 13.45 20.88 0.56
C PHE A 52 13.83 20.31 -0.81
N GLN A 53 13.20 20.80 -1.89
CA GLN A 53 13.48 20.38 -3.27
C GLN A 53 13.33 18.87 -3.52
N GLN A 54 12.52 18.20 -2.71
CA GLN A 54 12.29 16.76 -2.70
C GLN A 54 10.80 16.45 -2.79
N VAL A 55 10.49 15.30 -3.37
CA VAL A 55 9.16 14.67 -3.39
C VAL A 55 9.17 13.44 -2.47
N PRO A 56 8.04 13.00 -1.89
CA PRO A 56 6.65 13.36 -2.20
C PRO A 56 6.21 14.75 -1.73
N MET A 57 5.27 15.33 -2.48
CA MET A 57 4.53 16.54 -2.08
C MET A 57 3.03 16.30 -2.20
N VAL A 58 2.25 16.81 -1.24
CA VAL A 58 0.78 16.69 -1.23
C VAL A 58 0.16 18.06 -1.00
N GLU A 59 -0.72 18.48 -1.90
CA GLU A 59 -1.64 19.60 -1.69
C GLU A 59 -2.84 19.10 -0.87
N ILE A 60 -3.01 19.58 0.37
CA ILE A 60 -4.12 19.20 1.24
C ILE A 60 -4.48 20.36 2.19
N ASP A 61 -5.79 20.65 2.32
CA ASP A 61 -6.32 21.73 3.18
C ASP A 61 -5.67 23.11 2.96
N GLY A 62 -5.31 23.42 1.71
CA GLY A 62 -4.64 24.68 1.36
C GLY A 62 -3.14 24.70 1.66
N MET A 63 -2.57 23.62 2.19
CA MET A 63 -1.13 23.46 2.42
C MET A 63 -0.48 22.67 1.29
N LYS A 64 0.79 22.99 1.00
CA LYS A 64 1.69 22.16 0.18
C LYS A 64 2.67 21.47 1.12
N MET A 65 2.36 20.22 1.49
CA MET A 65 3.15 19.47 2.46
C MET A 65 4.22 18.64 1.75
N VAL A 66 5.44 18.66 2.28
CA VAL A 66 6.56 17.79 1.89
C VAL A 66 7.05 16.99 3.10
N GLN A 67 7.95 16.03 2.88
CA GLN A 67 8.39 15.01 3.85
C GLN A 67 7.29 13.98 4.15
N SER A 68 7.48 12.75 3.66
CA SER A 68 6.47 11.68 3.72
C SER A 68 5.96 11.43 5.14
N ARG A 69 6.85 11.39 6.13
CA ARG A 69 6.49 11.22 7.55
C ARG A 69 5.55 12.33 8.05
N ALA A 70 5.84 13.59 7.72
CA ALA A 70 5.01 14.72 8.13
C ALA A 70 3.63 14.69 7.47
N ILE A 71 3.56 14.36 6.18
CA ILE A 71 2.31 14.19 5.43
C ILE A 71 1.45 13.10 6.07
N LEU A 72 2.04 11.93 6.33
CA LEU A 72 1.32 10.80 6.91
C LEU A 72 0.85 11.08 8.34
N ASN A 73 1.65 11.77 9.16
CA ASN A 73 1.26 12.18 10.51
C ASN A 73 0.06 13.12 10.48
N TYR A 74 0.04 14.07 9.54
CA TYR A 74 -1.08 14.98 9.34
C TYR A 74 -2.37 14.24 8.96
N ILE A 75 -2.29 13.36 7.96
CA ILE A 75 -3.43 12.57 7.49
C ILE A 75 -3.96 11.66 8.62
N ALA A 76 -3.08 10.96 9.33
CA ALA A 76 -3.48 10.08 10.42
C ALA A 76 -4.19 10.85 11.56
N ALA A 77 -3.67 12.03 11.93
CA ALA A 77 -4.30 12.88 12.92
C ALA A 77 -5.67 13.40 12.44
N LYS A 78 -5.73 13.91 11.21
CA LYS A 78 -6.95 14.47 10.60
C LYS A 78 -8.10 13.46 10.57
N TYR A 79 -7.81 12.20 10.26
CA TYR A 79 -8.82 11.15 10.10
C TYR A 79 -8.94 10.20 11.31
N ASN A 80 -8.43 10.60 12.48
CA ASN A 80 -8.56 9.85 13.74
C ASN A 80 -7.94 8.43 13.73
N LEU A 81 -6.85 8.26 12.98
CA LEU A 81 -6.06 7.02 12.84
C LEU A 81 -4.75 7.06 13.64
N TYR A 82 -4.63 7.99 14.60
CA TYR A 82 -3.37 8.28 15.30
C TYR A 82 -3.49 8.24 16.82
N GLY A 83 -4.21 7.24 17.36
CA GLY A 83 -4.37 7.03 18.80
C GLY A 83 -5.15 8.14 19.52
N LYS A 84 -5.62 7.85 20.73
CA LYS A 84 -6.40 8.81 21.54
C LYS A 84 -5.54 9.72 22.43
N ASP A 85 -4.36 9.26 22.80
CA ASP A 85 -3.46 9.94 23.73
C ASP A 85 -1.99 9.80 23.29
N ILE A 86 -1.10 10.47 24.03
CA ILE A 86 0.33 10.50 23.71
C ILE A 86 0.99 9.11 23.82
N LYS A 87 0.48 8.21 24.66
CA LYS A 87 1.05 6.87 24.83
C LYS A 87 0.69 6.00 23.63
N GLU A 88 -0.57 6.01 23.20
CA GLU A 88 -0.99 5.30 22.00
C GLU A 88 -0.28 5.84 20.75
N ARG A 89 -0.12 7.17 20.64
CA ARG A 89 0.65 7.80 19.56
C ARG A 89 2.10 7.32 19.51
N ALA A 90 2.78 7.29 20.66
CA ALA A 90 4.16 6.82 20.73
C ALA A 90 4.30 5.35 20.33
N LEU A 91 3.33 4.49 20.69
CA LEU A 91 3.32 3.10 20.24
C LEU A 91 3.10 2.99 18.73
N ILE A 92 2.15 3.76 18.19
CA ILE A 92 1.90 3.82 16.73
C ILE A 92 3.18 4.26 16.02
N ASP A 93 3.83 5.33 16.48
CA ASP A 93 5.08 5.85 15.92
C ASP A 93 6.20 4.81 15.92
N MET A 94 6.37 4.12 17.04
CA MET A 94 7.37 3.05 17.15
C MET A 94 7.12 1.91 16.14
N TYR A 95 5.85 1.54 15.94
CA TYR A 95 5.48 0.48 15.01
C TYR A 95 5.65 0.91 13.55
N ILE A 96 5.21 2.12 13.17
CA ILE A 96 5.35 2.61 11.79
C ILE A 96 6.81 2.82 11.40
N GLU A 97 7.70 3.20 12.32
CA GLU A 97 9.13 3.34 12.02
C GLU A 97 9.77 1.96 11.79
N GLY A 98 9.39 0.95 12.59
CA GLY A 98 9.80 -0.43 12.35
C GLY A 98 9.28 -1.00 11.02
N VAL A 99 8.04 -0.66 10.64
CA VAL A 99 7.49 -0.99 9.32
C VAL A 99 8.28 -0.29 8.21
N ALA A 100 8.53 1.01 8.36
CA ALA A 100 9.23 1.83 7.37
C ALA A 100 10.65 1.32 7.11
N ASP A 101 11.38 0.88 8.13
CA ASP A 101 12.71 0.28 7.96
C ASP A 101 12.69 -0.89 6.98
N LEU A 102 11.69 -1.78 7.08
CA LEU A 102 11.58 -2.96 6.23
C LEU A 102 11.06 -2.62 4.84
N ILE A 103 10.02 -1.76 4.75
CA ILE A 103 9.52 -1.26 3.47
C ILE A 103 10.62 -0.56 2.69
N GLU A 104 11.43 0.30 3.32
CA GLU A 104 12.54 0.98 2.64
C GLU A 104 13.56 -0.01 2.07
N MET A 105 13.91 -1.07 2.81
CA MET A 105 14.81 -2.10 2.28
C MET A 105 14.24 -2.80 1.05
N ILE A 106 12.95 -3.12 1.03
CA ILE A 106 12.27 -3.76 -0.11
C ILE A 106 12.13 -2.77 -1.28
N MET A 107 11.74 -1.53 -1.00
CA MET A 107 11.56 -0.46 -1.99
C MET A 107 12.82 -0.17 -2.80
N TYR A 108 14.01 -0.32 -2.22
CA TYR A 108 15.29 -0.12 -2.93
C TYR A 108 15.78 -1.34 -3.72
N LEU A 109 15.12 -2.51 -3.61
CA LEU A 109 15.51 -3.71 -4.36
C LEU A 109 15.56 -3.51 -5.89
N PRO A 110 14.59 -2.82 -6.54
CA PRO A 110 14.66 -2.59 -7.98
C PRO A 110 15.86 -1.75 -8.43
N MET A 111 16.43 -0.95 -7.52
CA MET A 111 17.58 -0.08 -7.77
C MET A 111 18.92 -0.71 -7.35
N THR A 112 18.90 -1.93 -6.80
CA THR A 112 20.10 -2.62 -6.31
C THR A 112 20.85 -3.27 -7.49
N PRO A 113 22.20 -3.15 -7.58
CA PRO A 113 23.00 -3.82 -8.60
C PRO A 113 22.73 -5.32 -8.68
N ARG A 114 22.81 -5.89 -9.89
CA ARG A 114 22.39 -7.28 -10.15
C ARG A 114 23.18 -8.30 -9.32
N ASP A 115 24.47 -8.06 -9.15
CA ASP A 115 25.41 -8.89 -8.39
C ASP A 115 25.20 -8.81 -6.86
N GLU A 116 24.56 -7.76 -6.36
CA GLU A 116 24.24 -7.61 -4.94
C GLU A 116 22.80 -8.01 -4.58
N LYS A 117 21.95 -8.21 -5.59
CA LYS A 117 20.49 -8.38 -5.42
C LYS A 117 20.15 -9.61 -4.57
N ASP A 118 20.79 -10.75 -4.80
CA ASP A 118 20.52 -12.00 -4.06
C ASP A 118 20.93 -11.88 -2.58
N ALA A 119 22.06 -11.22 -2.32
CA ALA A 119 22.51 -10.94 -0.96
C ALA A 119 21.52 -10.01 -0.24
N LYS A 120 21.00 -9.00 -0.95
CA LYS A 120 20.00 -8.06 -0.41
C LYS A 120 18.67 -8.74 -0.11
N ILE A 121 18.18 -9.60 -1.02
CA ILE A 121 16.97 -10.40 -0.81
C ILE A 121 17.17 -11.32 0.39
N THR A 122 18.29 -12.01 0.50
CA THR A 122 18.60 -12.87 1.65
C THR A 122 18.58 -12.09 2.96
N GLN A 123 19.18 -10.90 2.99
CA GLN A 123 19.14 -10.01 4.15
C GLN A 123 17.71 -9.58 4.52
N ILE A 124 16.88 -9.27 3.52
CA ILE A 124 15.47 -8.90 3.73
C ILE A 124 14.71 -10.08 4.32
N LYS A 125 14.83 -11.28 3.75
CA LYS A 125 14.18 -12.50 4.25
C LYS A 125 14.56 -12.76 5.71
N ASP A 126 15.85 -12.72 6.03
CA ASP A 126 16.35 -12.87 7.40
C ASP A 126 15.74 -11.85 8.36
N ARG A 127 15.81 -10.56 8.02
CA ARG A 127 15.25 -9.50 8.87
C ARG A 127 13.73 -9.62 9.03
N THR A 128 13.01 -10.00 7.98
CA THR A 128 11.56 -10.24 8.04
C THR A 128 11.23 -11.29 9.10
N ILE A 129 11.85 -12.48 9.02
CA ILE A 129 11.50 -13.62 9.87
C ILE A 129 12.12 -13.56 11.27
N ASN A 130 13.30 -12.94 11.43
CA ASN A 130 14.04 -12.96 12.68
C ASN A 130 13.94 -11.66 13.48
N ARG A 131 13.43 -10.56 12.89
CA ARG A 131 13.36 -9.25 13.55
C ARG A 131 11.96 -8.65 13.52
N TYR A 132 11.40 -8.38 12.35
CA TYR A 132 10.23 -7.52 12.24
C TYR A 132 8.91 -8.26 12.49
N LEU A 133 8.59 -9.33 11.74
CA LEU A 133 7.31 -10.03 11.91
C LEU A 133 7.13 -10.65 13.30
N PRO A 134 8.15 -11.27 13.94
CA PRO A 134 8.01 -11.76 15.32
C PRO A 134 7.64 -10.67 16.32
N ALA A 135 8.10 -9.42 16.10
CA ALA A 135 7.77 -8.31 17.00
C ALA A 135 6.28 -7.98 16.95
N PHE A 136 5.69 -7.87 15.74
CA PHE A 136 4.27 -7.59 15.57
C PHE A 136 3.37 -8.77 16.00
N GLU A 137 3.74 -10.00 15.66
CA GLU A 137 3.04 -11.21 16.12
C GLU A 137 3.02 -11.27 17.65
N LYS A 138 4.14 -10.94 18.31
CA LYS A 138 4.23 -10.88 19.78
C LYS A 138 3.35 -9.79 20.36
N VAL A 139 3.27 -8.61 19.74
CA VAL A 139 2.36 -7.53 20.16
C VAL A 139 0.92 -8.04 20.16
N LEU A 140 0.44 -8.55 19.02
CA LEU A 140 -0.93 -9.08 18.90
C LEU A 140 -1.21 -10.20 19.92
N LYS A 141 -0.26 -11.12 20.10
CA LYS A 141 -0.36 -12.21 21.08
C LYS A 141 -0.41 -11.70 22.53
N SER A 142 0.31 -10.63 22.85
CA SER A 142 0.44 -10.13 24.23
C SER A 142 -0.86 -9.56 24.78
N HIS A 143 -1.65 -8.89 23.94
CA HIS A 143 -2.91 -8.28 24.34
C HIS A 143 -4.16 -9.00 23.80
N GLY A 144 -4.02 -9.88 22.80
CA GLY A 144 -5.12 -10.68 22.24
C GLY A 144 -6.24 -9.81 21.62
N GLN A 145 -5.87 -8.75 20.92
CA GLN A 145 -6.80 -7.81 20.28
C GLN A 145 -6.61 -7.83 18.77
N ASP A 146 -7.60 -7.31 18.03
CA ASP A 146 -7.63 -7.36 16.57
C ASP A 146 -6.72 -6.32 15.91
N TYR A 147 -6.32 -5.28 16.66
CA TYR A 147 -5.49 -4.17 16.21
C TYR A 147 -4.27 -4.01 17.12
N LEU A 148 -3.19 -3.47 16.56
CA LEU A 148 -1.90 -3.29 17.26
C LEU A 148 -2.00 -2.35 18.47
N VAL A 149 -2.90 -1.35 18.41
CA VAL A 149 -3.02 -0.32 19.45
C VAL A 149 -4.48 -0.04 19.77
N GLY A 150 -4.83 -0.08 21.05
CA GLY A 150 -6.10 0.43 21.57
C GLY A 150 -7.37 -0.28 21.05
N ASN A 151 -7.22 -1.48 20.48
CA ASN A 151 -8.27 -2.24 19.81
C ASN A 151 -9.08 -1.41 18.80
N LYS A 152 -8.40 -0.52 18.07
CA LYS A 152 -9.00 0.35 17.07
C LYS A 152 -8.05 0.49 15.88
N LEU A 153 -8.60 0.50 14.67
CA LEU A 153 -7.84 0.76 13.46
C LEU A 153 -7.03 2.04 13.59
N SER A 154 -5.74 1.92 13.33
CA SER A 154 -4.77 3.00 13.33
C SER A 154 -3.90 2.93 12.08
N ARG A 155 -3.10 3.98 11.87
CA ARG A 155 -2.10 4.01 10.81
C ARG A 155 -1.10 2.85 10.92
N ALA A 156 -0.77 2.39 12.13
CA ALA A 156 0.15 1.26 12.31
C ALA A 156 -0.39 -0.03 11.68
N ASP A 157 -1.69 -0.30 11.81
CA ASP A 157 -2.32 -1.48 11.22
C ASP A 157 -2.32 -1.39 9.68
N ILE A 158 -2.64 -0.21 9.13
CA ILE A 158 -2.69 0.04 7.69
C ILE A 158 -1.31 -0.17 7.05
N HIS A 159 -0.26 0.40 7.64
CA HIS A 159 1.10 0.25 7.14
C HIS A 159 1.69 -1.14 7.40
N LEU A 160 1.26 -1.83 8.45
CA LEU A 160 1.60 -3.24 8.63
C LEU A 160 1.00 -4.09 7.51
N VAL A 161 -0.25 -3.86 7.10
CA VAL A 161 -0.83 -4.56 5.95
C VAL A 161 -0.05 -4.24 4.67
N GLU A 162 0.25 -2.96 4.39
CA GLU A 162 1.12 -2.58 3.25
C GLU A 162 2.44 -3.39 3.25
N LEU A 163 3.09 -3.50 4.40
CA LEU A 163 4.31 -4.29 4.54
C LEU A 163 4.09 -5.78 4.25
N LEU A 164 2.99 -6.37 4.72
CA LEU A 164 2.70 -7.79 4.47
C LEU A 164 2.56 -8.07 2.96
N TYR A 165 1.91 -7.17 2.21
CA TYR A 165 1.86 -7.26 0.75
C TYR A 165 3.25 -7.23 0.11
N TYR A 166 4.11 -6.29 0.53
CA TYR A 166 5.50 -6.25 0.05
C TYR A 166 6.28 -7.53 0.39
N VAL A 167 6.04 -8.11 1.56
CA VAL A 167 6.67 -9.38 1.97
C VAL A 167 6.18 -10.54 1.12
N GLU A 168 4.88 -10.61 0.81
CA GLU A 168 4.32 -11.64 -0.07
C GLU A 168 4.88 -11.56 -1.49
N GLU A 169 5.05 -10.34 -2.02
CA GLU A 169 5.70 -10.12 -3.32
C GLU A 169 7.17 -10.58 -3.34
N VAL A 170 7.87 -10.48 -2.20
CA VAL A 170 9.25 -10.97 -2.08
C VAL A 170 9.30 -12.50 -1.97
N ASP A 171 8.51 -13.05 -1.04
CA ASP A 171 8.38 -14.50 -0.84
C ASP A 171 7.18 -14.80 0.08
N PRO A 172 6.09 -15.40 -0.42
CA PRO A 172 4.88 -15.66 0.35
C PRO A 172 5.09 -16.67 1.49
N SER A 173 6.14 -17.50 1.43
CA SER A 173 6.43 -18.48 2.48
C SER A 173 6.85 -17.81 3.80
N LEU A 174 7.33 -16.55 3.75
CA LEU A 174 7.78 -15.81 4.93
C LEU A 174 6.65 -15.55 5.94
N LEU A 175 5.40 -15.54 5.49
CA LEU A 175 4.25 -15.36 6.36
C LEU A 175 3.77 -16.67 7.02
N ALA A 176 4.26 -17.83 6.58
CA ALA A 176 3.75 -19.14 7.01
C ALA A 176 3.66 -19.30 8.54
N ASN A 177 4.65 -18.79 9.26
CA ASN A 177 4.81 -18.95 10.71
C ASN A 177 4.19 -17.82 11.55
N PHE A 178 3.48 -16.87 10.92
CA PHE A 178 2.89 -15.71 11.60
C PHE A 178 1.37 -15.67 11.41
N PRO A 179 0.62 -16.60 12.05
CA PRO A 179 -0.80 -16.74 11.83
C PRO A 179 -1.62 -15.54 12.27
N LEU A 180 -1.23 -14.79 13.32
CA LEU A 180 -2.00 -13.63 13.76
C LEU A 180 -1.90 -12.47 12.76
N LEU A 181 -0.75 -12.33 12.07
CA LEU A 181 -0.58 -11.32 11.03
C LEU A 181 -1.44 -11.57 9.79
N LYS A 182 -1.76 -12.83 9.46
CA LYS A 182 -2.64 -13.19 8.33
C LYS A 182 -4.10 -12.84 8.54
N VAL A 183 -4.51 -12.63 9.79
CA VAL A 183 -5.92 -12.44 10.19
C VAL A 183 -6.26 -10.95 10.35
N LEU A 184 -5.29 -10.05 10.13
CA LEU A 184 -5.55 -8.62 10.11
C LEU A 184 -6.68 -8.30 9.10
N PRO A 185 -7.63 -7.43 9.47
CA PRO A 185 -9.00 -7.50 8.97
C PRO A 185 -9.08 -7.44 7.44
N PRO A 186 -9.80 -8.39 6.81
CA PRO A 186 -9.93 -8.50 5.34
C PRO A 186 -10.60 -7.27 4.68
N PHE A 187 -11.18 -6.36 5.47
CA PHE A 187 -11.70 -5.09 4.95
C PHE A 187 -10.60 -4.19 4.37
N LEU A 188 -9.38 -4.22 4.92
CA LEU A 188 -8.24 -3.53 4.31
C LEU A 188 -7.89 -4.20 2.97
N TYR A 189 -7.80 -5.54 2.93
CA TYR A 189 -7.54 -6.30 1.71
C TYR A 189 -8.56 -6.03 0.58
N LEU A 190 -9.85 -5.90 0.91
CA LEU A 190 -10.93 -5.66 -0.06
C LEU A 190 -10.99 -4.22 -0.58
N CYS A 191 -10.66 -3.22 0.25
CA CYS A 191 -10.69 -1.84 -0.19
C CYS A 191 -9.59 -1.56 -1.24
N PHE A 192 -8.43 -2.20 -1.11
CA PHE A 192 -7.29 -1.98 -1.99
C PHE A 192 -7.36 -2.76 -3.31
N SER A 193 -7.87 -3.99 -3.28
CA SER A 193 -8.15 -4.75 -4.51
C SER A 193 -9.18 -4.06 -5.43
N SER A 194 -10.03 -3.18 -4.87
CA SER A 194 -10.96 -2.33 -5.66
C SER A 194 -10.33 -1.05 -6.23
N LEU A 195 -9.16 -0.64 -5.74
CA LEU A 195 -8.45 0.59 -6.15
C LEU A 195 -7.31 0.31 -7.14
N GLU A 196 -6.89 -0.94 -7.29
CA GLU A 196 -5.88 -1.36 -8.26
C GLU A 196 -6.41 -1.20 -9.70
N THR A 197 -6.03 -0.12 -10.37
CA THR A 197 -6.25 0.04 -11.81
C THR A 197 -5.03 -0.34 -12.65
N SER A 198 -3.93 -0.82 -12.07
CA SER A 198 -2.78 -1.34 -12.85
C SER A 198 -1.87 -2.23 -11.99
N PHE A 199 -1.82 -3.52 -12.29
CA PHE A 199 -0.72 -4.40 -11.89
C PHE A 199 0.34 -4.40 -13.00
N VAL A 200 1.62 -4.35 -12.61
CA VAL A 200 2.73 -4.76 -13.47
C VAL A 200 3.32 -6.01 -12.84
N LEU A 201 2.98 -7.18 -13.39
CA LEU A 201 3.64 -8.44 -13.06
C LEU A 201 4.94 -8.51 -13.88
N ILE A 202 6.09 -8.53 -13.21
CA ILE A 202 7.37 -8.89 -13.84
C ILE A 202 7.62 -10.35 -13.48
N SER A 203 7.36 -11.27 -14.42
CA SER A 203 7.83 -12.66 -14.30
C SER A 203 9.22 -12.80 -14.93
N ASP A 204 9.96 -13.84 -14.54
CA ASP A 204 11.32 -14.17 -15.02
C ASP A 204 11.42 -14.49 -16.52
N THR A 205 10.33 -14.33 -17.27
CA THR A 205 10.26 -14.41 -18.72
C THR A 205 9.77 -13.06 -19.23
N HIS A 206 10.67 -12.14 -19.58
CA HIS A 206 10.44 -10.82 -20.20
C HIS A 206 9.09 -10.65 -20.94
N ILE A 207 8.01 -10.40 -20.18
CA ILE A 207 6.67 -10.14 -20.71
C ILE A 207 6.07 -9.02 -19.83
N THR A 208 5.83 -7.85 -20.42
CA THR A 208 5.03 -6.78 -19.82
C THR A 208 3.56 -7.02 -20.16
N LEU A 209 2.74 -7.23 -19.14
CA LEU A 209 1.29 -7.28 -19.27
C LEU A 209 0.70 -6.01 -18.65
N SER A 210 -0.04 -5.24 -19.45
CA SER A 210 -0.91 -4.17 -18.98
C SER A 210 -2.32 -4.72 -18.86
N CYS A 211 -2.87 -4.78 -17.64
CA CYS A 211 -4.27 -5.11 -17.42
C CYS A 211 -5.06 -3.83 -17.12
N VAL A 212 -6.08 -3.56 -17.94
CA VAL A 212 -6.95 -2.39 -17.82
C VAL A 212 -8.38 -2.86 -17.51
N ALA A 213 -9.00 -2.26 -16.51
CA ALA A 213 -10.42 -2.48 -16.24
C ALA A 213 -11.27 -1.92 -17.40
N LYS A 214 -12.15 -2.73 -17.98
CA LYS A 214 -13.11 -2.24 -18.97
C LYS A 214 -14.05 -1.24 -18.29
N SER A 215 -14.11 -0.01 -18.80
CA SER A 215 -15.03 1.02 -18.31
C SER A 215 -16.47 0.53 -18.37
N HIS A 216 -17.24 0.88 -17.33
CA HIS A 216 -18.71 0.86 -17.19
C HIS A 216 -19.44 -0.17 -18.07
N GLU A 217 -19.96 -1.23 -17.41
CA GLU A 217 -20.96 -2.21 -17.90
C GLU A 217 -20.48 -3.66 -18.14
N SER A 218 -19.23 -4.04 -17.86
CA SER A 218 -18.88 -5.48 -17.85
C SER A 218 -17.90 -5.87 -16.73
N THR A 219 -18.27 -6.89 -15.96
CA THR A 219 -17.45 -7.52 -14.91
C THR A 219 -16.38 -8.42 -15.53
N GLY A 220 -15.36 -7.84 -16.17
CA GLY A 220 -14.26 -8.60 -16.78
C GLY A 220 -12.99 -7.78 -16.95
N TRP A 221 -11.85 -8.42 -16.73
CA TRP A 221 -10.50 -7.87 -16.95
C TRP A 221 -10.05 -8.14 -18.38
N VAL A 222 -9.31 -7.20 -18.99
CA VAL A 222 -8.59 -7.42 -20.25
C VAL A 222 -7.12 -7.19 -19.99
N CYS A 223 -6.30 -8.23 -20.22
CA CYS A 223 -4.85 -8.11 -20.22
C CYS A 223 -4.36 -8.11 -21.67
N ARG A 224 -3.45 -7.18 -21.99
CA ARG A 224 -2.76 -7.12 -23.30
C ARG A 224 -1.26 -7.24 -23.08
N GLU A 225 -0.63 -8.06 -23.91
CA GLU A 225 0.81 -8.16 -24.06
C GLU A 225 1.29 -7.03 -24.97
N GLU A 226 2.39 -6.35 -24.62
CA GLU A 226 2.81 -5.14 -25.32
C GLU A 226 3.46 -5.39 -26.69
N ASP A 227 3.78 -6.63 -27.07
CA ASP A 227 4.45 -6.94 -28.34
C ASP A 227 4.04 -8.31 -28.94
N ARG A 228 2.84 -8.41 -29.53
CA ARG A 228 2.52 -9.24 -30.72
C ARG A 228 1.03 -9.16 -31.08
N GLU A 229 0.75 -8.89 -32.36
CA GLU A 229 -0.57 -9.13 -32.95
C GLU A 229 -0.92 -10.62 -32.84
N GLU A 230 -2.17 -10.88 -32.43
CA GLU A 230 -2.92 -12.14 -32.56
C GLU A 230 -2.20 -13.43 -32.15
N ASN A 231 -2.49 -13.93 -30.93
CA ASN A 231 -3.06 -15.27 -30.71
C ASN A 231 -3.31 -15.53 -29.23
N ALA A 232 -4.57 -15.82 -28.89
CA ALA A 232 -5.00 -16.24 -27.56
C ALA A 232 -4.52 -17.66 -27.27
N LEU A 233 -3.90 -17.87 -26.10
CA LEU A 233 -3.72 -19.21 -25.53
C LEU A 233 -4.30 -19.20 -24.10
N GLU A 234 -5.43 -19.89 -23.96
CA GLU A 234 -5.99 -20.35 -22.68
C GLU A 234 -4.97 -21.27 -21.99
N LEU A 235 -4.38 -20.88 -20.86
CA LEU A 235 -3.89 -21.82 -19.87
C LEU A 235 -3.82 -21.18 -18.46
N ASP A 236 -4.54 -21.83 -17.55
CA ASP A 236 -4.59 -21.69 -16.08
C ASP A 236 -5.38 -20.53 -15.44
N PHE A 237 -6.66 -20.44 -15.81
CA PHE A 237 -7.70 -19.66 -15.14
C PHE A 237 -8.33 -20.33 -13.88
N LEU A 238 -7.78 -21.45 -13.40
CA LEU A 238 -8.47 -22.32 -12.41
C LEU A 238 -8.18 -22.04 -10.93
N LEU A 239 -7.19 -21.20 -10.59
CA LEU A 239 -6.89 -20.88 -9.17
C LEU A 239 -7.48 -19.54 -8.68
N LEU A 240 -7.89 -18.63 -9.58
CA LEU A 240 -8.55 -17.38 -9.21
C LEU A 240 -10.08 -17.48 -9.03
N SER A 241 -10.73 -18.47 -9.65
CA SER A 241 -12.20 -18.56 -9.65
C SER A 241 -12.81 -19.01 -8.30
N SER A 242 -12.01 -19.67 -7.45
CA SER A 242 -12.46 -20.15 -6.13
C SER A 242 -12.61 -19.05 -5.09
N TRP A 243 -11.98 -17.88 -5.26
CA TRP A 243 -12.08 -16.78 -4.30
C TRP A 243 -13.12 -15.73 -4.71
N LEU A 244 -13.40 -15.59 -6.01
CA LEU A 244 -14.25 -14.52 -6.55
C LEU A 244 -15.73 -14.87 -6.69
N THR A 245 -16.14 -16.13 -6.49
CA THR A 245 -17.54 -16.57 -6.64
C THR A 245 -18.41 -16.34 -5.39
N GLY A 246 -17.90 -15.68 -4.35
CA GLY A 246 -18.58 -15.55 -3.06
C GLY A 246 -19.44 -14.31 -2.81
N CYS A 247 -19.43 -13.28 -3.66
CA CYS A 247 -20.18 -12.03 -3.37
C CYS A 247 -20.73 -11.37 -4.65
N LEU A 248 -21.91 -11.81 -5.08
CA LEU A 248 -22.81 -11.03 -5.93
C LEU A 248 -23.45 -9.93 -5.08
N PHE A 249 -23.08 -8.66 -5.23
CA PHE A 249 -24.01 -7.52 -5.10
C PHE A 249 -23.45 -6.29 -5.85
N PRO A 250 -24.30 -5.51 -6.56
CA PRO A 250 -23.88 -4.50 -7.52
C PRO A 250 -23.56 -3.15 -6.86
N ALA A 251 -22.88 -2.32 -7.65
CA ALA A 251 -22.50 -0.94 -7.37
C ALA A 251 -23.62 -0.10 -6.73
N SER A 252 -23.20 0.85 -5.89
CA SER A 252 -23.97 1.81 -5.08
C SER A 252 -24.46 1.30 -3.71
N CYS A 253 -23.56 1.28 -2.73
CA CYS A 253 -23.94 1.39 -1.32
C CYS A 253 -22.81 2.01 -0.48
N TRP A 254 -22.94 3.30 -0.18
CA TRP A 254 -22.42 3.86 1.06
C TRP A 254 -23.00 3.06 2.23
N CYS A 255 -22.22 2.19 2.86
CA CYS A 255 -22.69 1.39 4.00
C CYS A 255 -21.89 1.66 5.29
N ARG A 256 -22.52 2.55 6.06
CA ARG A 256 -22.45 2.77 7.50
C ARG A 256 -22.25 1.47 8.30
N TRP A 257 -21.28 1.51 9.22
CA TRP A 257 -20.91 0.50 10.20
C TRP A 257 -22.10 -0.18 10.92
N ARG A 258 -22.05 -1.50 11.05
CA ARG A 258 -22.79 -2.24 12.08
C ARG A 258 -21.89 -3.28 12.75
N ARG A 259 -21.60 -3.07 14.02
CA ARG A 259 -20.90 -4.00 14.92
C ARG A 259 -21.84 -5.18 15.21
N LEU A 260 -21.41 -6.41 14.98
CA LEU A 260 -22.11 -7.61 15.44
C LEU A 260 -21.12 -8.56 16.13
N ARG A 261 -21.25 -8.60 17.46
CA ARG A 261 -21.05 -9.77 18.35
C ARG A 261 -22.45 -10.26 18.74
N PRO A 262 -22.65 -11.47 19.27
CA PRO A 262 -21.68 -12.37 19.93
C PRO A 262 -21.02 -13.38 19.01
#